data_AF-A0A3D4MEE6-F1
#
_entry.id   AF-A0A3D4MEE6-F1
#
_cell.length_a   1.000
_cell.length_b   1.000
_cell.length_c   1.000
_cell.angle_alpha   90.00
_cell.angle_beta   90.00
_cell.angle_gamma   90.00
#
_symmetry.space_group_name_H-M   'P 1'
#
loop_
_entity.id
_entity.type
_entity.pdbx_description
1 polymer ?
#
loop_
_entity_poly.entity_id
_entity_poly.type
_entity_poly.pdbx_seq_one_letter_code
_entity_poly.pdbx_strand_id
1 'polypeptide(L)' 'LIARRVREAGVYAVLKPFNTPISDIRALAPKAIILSGGPASVTEENSPRAPMEVFDMGVPVLGICYGLQTMCAQLG' A
#
# COMPACT_ATOMS: atom_id res chain seq x y z
N LEU A 1 8.39 9.21 6.00
CA LEU A 1 8.61 8.69 7.37
C LEU A 1 8.59 7.16 7.45
N ILE A 2 7.50 6.49 6.99
CA ILE A 2 7.35 5.02 7.06
C ILE A 2 8.56 4.27 6.49
N ALA A 3 8.93 4.50 5.23
CA ALA A 3 10.06 3.80 4.60
C ALA A 3 11.40 4.02 5.34
N ARG A 4 11.59 5.18 5.96
CA ARG A 4 12.76 5.47 6.80
C ARG A 4 12.73 4.63 8.09
N ARG A 5 11.59 4.53 8.78
CA ARG A 5 11.44 3.68 9.98
C ARG A 5 11.67 2.20 9.69
N VAL A 6 11.18 1.70 8.54
CA VAL A 6 11.43 0.32 8.11
C VAL A 6 12.92 0.08 7.86
N ARG A 7 13.62 1.03 7.22
CA ARG A 7 15.07 0.98 7.02
C ARG A 7 15.86 1.07 8.32
N GLU A 8 15.44 1.92 9.27
CA GLU A 8 16.03 2.00 10.62
C GLU A 8 15.87 0.69 11.41
N ALA A 9 14.81 -0.09 11.14
CA ALA A 9 14.62 -1.43 11.68
C ALA A 9 15.44 -2.52 10.97
N GLY A 10 16.34 -2.15 10.04
CA GLY A 10 17.21 -3.10 9.32
C GLY A 10 16.55 -3.80 8.13
N VAL A 11 15.38 -3.34 7.68
CA VAL A 11 14.64 -3.95 6.58
C VAL A 11 14.71 -3.07 5.33
N TYR A 12 15.07 -3.66 4.18
CA TYR A 12 15.05 -2.95 2.90
C TYR A 12 13.61 -2.54 2.54
N ALA A 13 13.43 -1.26 2.23
CA ALA A 13 12.12 -0.72 1.84
C ALA A 13 12.26 0.27 0.67
N VAL A 14 11.31 0.20 -0.26
CA VAL A 14 11.18 1.10 -1.40
C VAL A 14 9.85 1.84 -1.30
N LEU A 15 9.86 3.15 -1.50
CA LEU A 15 8.63 3.94 -1.59
C LEU A 15 8.19 4.00 -3.05
N LYS A 16 6.91 3.73 -3.31
CA LYS A 16 6.31 3.74 -4.65
C LYS A 16 5.02 4.58 -4.63
N PRO A 17 4.71 5.34 -5.69
CA PRO A 17 3.42 6.00 -5.86
C PRO A 17 2.25 5.00 -5.85
N PHE A 18 1.05 5.44 -5.46
CA PHE A 18 -0.13 4.57 -5.41
C PHE A 18 -0.54 4.03 -6.79
N ASN A 19 -0.25 4.79 -7.85
CA ASN A 19 -0.52 4.43 -9.25
C ASN A 19 0.63 3.64 -9.91
N THR A 20 1.53 3.05 -9.11
CA THR A 20 2.59 2.19 -9.63
C THR A 20 1.97 0.97 -10.31
N PRO A 21 2.38 0.60 -11.54
CA PRO A 21 1.90 -0.60 -12.21
C PRO A 21 2.12 -1.85 -11.36
N ILE A 22 1.13 -2.75 -11.33
CA ILE A 22 1.22 -3.99 -10.55
C ILE A 22 2.38 -4.88 -11.01
N SER A 23 2.75 -4.84 -12.29
CA SER A 23 3.93 -5.53 -12.83
C SER A 23 5.21 -5.15 -12.10
N ASP A 24 5.39 -3.86 -11.81
CA ASP A 24 6.57 -3.34 -11.16
C ASP A 24 6.60 -3.75 -9.68
N ILE A 25 5.42 -3.80 -9.04
CA ILE A 25 5.28 -4.28 -7.67
C ILE A 25 5.61 -5.78 -7.59
N ARG A 26 5.13 -6.58 -8.56
CA ARG A 26 5.44 -8.02 -8.63
C ARG A 26 6.91 -8.28 -8.88
N ALA A 27 7.55 -7.51 -9.76
CA ALA A 27 8.98 -7.62 -10.05
C ALA A 27 9.87 -7.36 -8.82
N LEU A 28 9.40 -6.56 -7.85
CA LEU A 28 10.11 -6.34 -6.58
C LEU A 28 10.05 -7.55 -5.63
N ALA A 29 9.15 -8.51 -5.86
CA ALA A 29 8.92 -9.66 -4.98
C ALA A 29 8.84 -9.28 -3.48
N PRO A 30 7.95 -8.33 -3.10
CA PRO A 30 7.89 -7.79 -1.75
C PRO A 30 7.56 -8.89 -0.72
N LYS A 31 8.13 -8.77 0.48
CA LYS A 31 7.78 -9.63 1.63
C LYS A 31 6.60 -9.10 2.44
N ALA A 32 6.29 -7.82 2.32
CA ALA A 32 5.13 -7.16 2.91
C ALA A 32 4.85 -5.87 2.13
N ILE A 33 3.61 -5.38 2.20
CA ILE A 33 3.17 -4.14 1.57
C ILE A 33 2.60 -3.21 2.65
N ILE A 34 2.96 -1.92 2.59
CA ILE A 34 2.39 -0.89 3.47
C ILE A 34 1.65 0.13 2.60
N LEU A 35 0.33 0.25 2.81
CA LEU A 35 -0.49 1.30 2.23
C LEU A 35 -0.47 2.50 3.17
N SER A 36 0.17 3.60 2.74
CA SER A 36 0.34 4.78 3.58
C SER A 36 -0.93 5.63 3.68
N GLY A 37 -0.90 6.61 4.57
CA GLY A 37 -1.91 7.67 4.63
C GLY A 37 -1.86 8.61 3.42
N GLY A 38 -2.92 9.39 3.26
CA GLY A 38 -3.09 10.45 2.25
C GLY A 38 -4.20 11.40 2.69
N PRO A 39 -4.31 12.59 2.06
CA PRO A 39 -5.30 13.61 2.44
C PRO A 39 -6.70 13.35 1.86
N ALA A 40 -6.84 12.39 0.94
CA ALA A 40 -8.11 12.09 0.28
C ALA A 40 -9.13 11.45 1.24
N SER A 41 -10.41 11.48 0.87
CA SER A 41 -11.46 10.71 1.53
C SER A 41 -11.84 9.50 0.71
N VAL A 42 -11.89 8.31 1.33
CA VAL A 42 -12.27 7.06 0.64
C VAL A 42 -13.70 7.10 0.09
N THR A 43 -14.56 7.98 0.60
CA THR A 43 -15.95 8.12 0.13
C THR A 43 -16.07 8.87 -1.19
N GLU A 44 -15.04 9.57 -1.65
CA GLU A 44 -15.04 10.28 -2.93
C GLU A 44 -14.85 9.29 -4.10
N GLU A 45 -15.62 9.45 -5.17
CA GLU A 45 -15.69 8.51 -6.30
C GLU A 45 -14.32 8.24 -6.95
N ASN A 46 -13.51 9.28 -7.14
CA ASN A 46 -12.20 9.20 -7.80
C ASN A 46 -11.02 9.19 -6.82
N SER A 47 -11.28 8.89 -5.55
CA SER A 47 -10.21 8.85 -4.55
C SER A 47 -9.26 7.66 -4.81
N PRO A 48 -7.96 7.78 -4.46
CA PRO A 48 -6.98 6.74 -4.72
C PRO A 48 -7.40 5.37 -4.18
N ARG A 49 -7.23 4.31 -4.98
CA ARG A 49 -7.46 2.92 -4.57
C ARG A 49 -6.19 2.11 -4.73
N ALA A 50 -6.05 1.08 -3.90
CA ALA A 50 -5.00 0.09 -4.13
C ALA A 50 -5.45 -0.85 -5.26
N PRO A 51 -4.56 -1.24 -6.19
CA PRO A 51 -4.85 -2.33 -7.11
C PRO A 51 -5.28 -3.59 -6.33
N MET A 52 -6.36 -4.26 -6.73
CA MET A 52 -6.88 -5.43 -5.98
C MET A 52 -5.83 -6.52 -5.84
N GLU A 53 -4.97 -6.65 -6.84
CA GLU A 53 -3.87 -7.60 -6.88
C GLU A 53 -2.88 -7.43 -5.72
N VAL A 54 -2.80 -6.24 -5.09
CA VAL A 54 -2.00 -6.03 -3.87
C VAL A 54 -2.47 -6.93 -2.73
N PHE A 55 -3.79 -7.15 -2.62
CA PHE A 55 -4.39 -7.99 -1.60
C PHE A 55 -4.28 -9.49 -1.94
N ASP A 56 -4.20 -9.82 -3.23
CA ASP A 56 -4.09 -11.20 -3.72
C ASP A 56 -2.65 -11.73 -3.80
N MET A 57 -1.64 -10.90 -3.52
CA MET A 57 -0.22 -11.29 -3.61
C MET A 57 0.23 -12.31 -2.54
N GLY A 58 -0.62 -12.65 -1.56
CA GLY A 58 -0.30 -13.63 -0.53
C GLY A 58 0.78 -13.17 0.46
N VAL A 59 1.02 -11.87 0.55
CA VAL A 59 1.97 -11.25 1.48
C VAL A 59 1.22 -10.36 2.48
N PRO A 60 1.74 -10.17 3.70
CA PRO A 60 1.11 -9.27 4.67
C PRO A 60 0.94 -7.85 4.14
N VAL A 61 -0.26 -7.28 4.34
CA VAL A 61 -0.59 -5.90 3.97
C VAL A 61 -0.95 -5.10 5.23
N LEU A 62 -0.28 -3.97 5.44
CA LEU A 62 -0.56 -3.04 6.53
C LEU A 62 -1.13 -1.73 5.96
N GLY A 63 -2.36 -1.39 6.33
CA GLY A 63 -2.97 -0.09 6.03
C GLY A 63 -2.76 0.91 7.18
N ILE A 64 -2.34 2.13 6.86
CA ILE A 64 -2.18 3.22 7.84
C ILE A 64 -3.06 4.40 7.44
N CYS A 65 -3.97 4.82 8.32
CA CYS A 65 -4.91 5.93 8.08
C CYS A 65 -5.70 5.69 6.77
N TYR A 66 -5.51 6.52 5.74
CA TYR A 66 -6.16 6.34 4.44
C TYR A 66 -5.94 4.94 3.84
N GLY A 67 -4.75 4.35 4.03
CA GLY A 67 -4.47 2.99 3.58
C GLY A 67 -5.37 1.94 4.25
N LEU A 68 -5.68 2.11 5.54
CA LEU A 68 -6.64 1.25 6.26
C LEU A 68 -8.07 1.50 5.75
N GLN A 69 -8.47 2.76 5.59
CA GLN A 69 -9.80 3.10 5.07
C GLN A 69 -10.04 2.50 3.68
N THR A 70 -9.01 2.56 2.83
CA THR A 70 -9.00 1.97 1.48
C THR A 70 -9.18 0.45 1.53
N MET A 71 -8.47 -0.22 2.46
CA MET A 71 -8.64 -1.66 2.67
C MET A 71 -10.07 -2.02 3.08
N CYS A 72 -10.63 -1.35 4.08
CA CYS A 72 -12.01 -1.59 4.52
C CYS A 72 -13.02 -1.33 3.39
N ALA A 73 -12.84 -0.27 2.60
CA ALA A 73 -13.74 0.03 1.50
C ALA A 73 -13.68 -1.00 0.36
N GLN A 74 -12.52 -1.63 0.12
CA GLN A 74 -12.32 -2.57 -0.98
C GLN A 74 -12.58 -4.04 -0.62
N LEU A 75 -12.41 -4.42 0.65
CA LEU A 75 -12.50 -5.82 1.10
C LEU A 75 -13.78 -6.16 1.88
N GLY A 76 -14.60 -5.14 2.21
CA GLY A 76 -15.77 -5.29 3.09
C GLY A 76 -15.40 -5.31 4.56
#